data_AF-A0A673MQF3-F1
#
_entry.id   AF-A0A673MQF3-F1
#
_cell.length_a   1.000
_cell.length_b   1.000
_cell.length_c   1.000
_cell.angle_alpha   90.00
_cell.angle_beta   90.00
_cell.angle_gamma   90.00
#
_symmetry.space_group_name_H-M   'P 1'
#
loop_
_entity.id
_entity.type
_entity.pdbx_description
1 polymer ?
#
loop_
_entity_poly.entity_id
_entity_poly.type
_entity_poly.pdbx_seq_one_letter_code
_entity_poly.pdbx_strand_id
1 'polypeptide(L)'
;MFKETERKAVQGHLDLLGERVWSHTIVLFTHGDSLLDTSIEQHIESEGQDLQWLLDKCGNRYHCLSNALMYLLLYDLLLICSLLSLLQ
;
A
#
# COMPACT_ATOMS: atom_id res chain seq x y z
N MET A 1 10.55 7.35 3.57
CA MET A 1 11.28 6.15 4.02
C MET A 1 10.45 5.28 4.93
N PHE A 2 10.00 4.16 4.37
CA PHE A 2 9.30 3.10 5.08
C PHE A 2 10.29 2.27 5.90
N LYS A 3 9.98 2.00 7.18
CA LYS A 3 10.91 1.42 8.15
C LYS A 3 10.47 0.03 8.60
N GLU A 4 11.43 -0.75 9.12
CA GLU A 4 11.20 -2.07 9.71
C GLU A 4 10.04 -2.10 10.72
N THR A 5 9.87 -1.06 11.54
CA THR A 5 8.76 -0.97 12.51
C THR A 5 7.40 -0.95 11.83
N GLU A 6 7.28 -0.26 10.70
CA GLU A 6 6.05 -0.18 9.91
C GLU A 6 5.81 -1.51 9.19
N ARG A 7 6.87 -2.12 8.63
CA ARG A 7 6.80 -3.46 8.04
C ARG A 7 6.28 -4.50 9.03
N LYS A 8 6.84 -4.54 10.26
CA LYS A 8 6.42 -5.47 11.31
C LYS A 8 4.96 -5.25 11.72
N ALA A 9 4.52 -3.99 11.80
CA ALA A 9 3.13 -3.67 12.11
C ALA A 9 2.19 -4.15 10.99
N VAL A 10 2.51 -3.90 9.72
CA VAL A 10 1.71 -4.37 8.58
C VAL A 10 1.65 -5.90 8.54
N GLN A 11 2.80 -6.55 8.69
CA GLN A 11 2.88 -8.01 8.75
C GLN A 11 2.01 -8.59 9.86
N GLY A 12 2.14 -8.07 11.09
CA GLY A 12 1.36 -8.54 12.23
C GLY A 12 -0.15 -8.41 12.04
N HIS A 13 -0.63 -7.33 11.41
CA HIS A 13 -2.06 -7.16 11.16
C HIS A 13 -2.59 -8.07 10.04
N LEU A 14 -1.85 -8.18 8.93
CA LEU A 14 -2.31 -8.95 7.78
C LEU A 14 -2.17 -10.47 8.00
N ASP A 15 -1.15 -10.92 8.74
CA ASP A 15 -0.98 -12.34 9.05
C ASP A 15 -2.15 -12.88 9.90
N LEU A 16 -2.84 -12.03 10.69
CA LEU A 16 -4.07 -12.40 11.42
C LEU A 16 -5.26 -12.71 10.50
N LEU A 17 -5.27 -12.16 9.29
CA LEU A 17 -6.31 -12.40 8.28
C LEU A 17 -5.98 -13.62 7.39
N GLY A 18 -4.84 -14.25 7.63
CA GLY A 18 -4.36 -15.43 6.91
C GLY A 18 -3.61 -15.09 5.62
N GLU A 19 -2.73 -16.00 5.18
CA GLU A 19 -1.79 -15.78 4.06
C GLU A 19 -2.45 -15.33 2.74
N ARG A 20 -3.72 -15.69 2.50
CA ARG A 20 -4.45 -15.30 1.28
C ARG A 20 -4.75 -13.80 1.22
N VAL A 21 -4.73 -13.09 2.34
CA VAL A 21 -4.99 -11.64 2.32
C VAL A 21 -3.93 -10.90 1.50
N TRP A 22 -2.68 -11.36 1.55
CA TRP A 22 -1.57 -10.75 0.83
C TRP A 22 -1.84 -10.71 -0.68
N SER A 23 -2.45 -11.75 -1.27
CA SER A 23 -2.83 -11.79 -2.68
C SER A 23 -4.06 -10.95 -3.04
N HIS A 24 -4.67 -10.25 -2.07
CA HIS A 24 -5.81 -9.32 -2.27
C HIS A 24 -5.49 -7.89 -1.81
N THR A 25 -4.33 -7.67 -1.18
CA THR A 25 -3.87 -6.35 -0.72
C THR A 25 -3.16 -5.56 -1.83
N ILE A 26 -3.38 -4.24 -1.86
CA ILE A 26 -2.69 -3.27 -2.73
C ILE A 26 -1.99 -2.24 -1.84
N VAL A 27 -0.74 -1.89 -2.16
CA VAL A 27 -0.02 -0.82 -1.45
C VAL A 27 -0.43 0.54 -2.01
N LEU A 28 -0.98 1.41 -1.18
CA LEU A 28 -1.40 2.75 -1.59
C LEU A 28 -0.36 3.79 -1.17
N PHE A 29 0.28 4.42 -2.15
CA PHE A 29 1.11 5.60 -1.92
C PHE A 29 0.20 6.83 -1.95
N THR A 30 0.15 7.56 -0.84
CA THR A 30 -0.60 8.83 -0.78
C THR A 30 0.36 10.01 -0.99
N HIS A 31 -0.19 11.18 -1.33
CA HIS A 31 0.60 12.36 -1.65
C HIS A 31 1.54 12.17 -2.85
N GLY A 32 1.10 11.42 -3.87
CA GLY A 32 1.88 11.20 -5.10
C GLY A 32 2.24 12.47 -5.84
N ASP A 33 1.44 13.52 -5.68
CA ASP A 33 1.69 14.89 -6.14
C ASP A 33 2.87 15.58 -5.43
N SER A 34 3.29 15.10 -4.25
CA SER A 34 4.49 15.59 -3.56
C SER A 34 5.79 15.04 -4.13
N LEU A 35 5.73 14.11 -5.09
CA LEU A 35 6.92 13.53 -5.73
C LEU A 35 7.57 14.47 -6.77
N LEU A 36 7.01 15.66 -7.02
CA LEU A 36 7.49 16.62 -8.03
C LEU A 36 7.72 15.94 -9.39
N ASP A 37 8.97 15.92 -9.88
CA ASP A 37 9.39 15.29 -11.14
C ASP A 37 9.82 13.82 -10.99
N THR A 38 9.70 13.25 -9.79
CA THR A 38 10.09 11.86 -9.52
C THR A 38 8.89 10.94 -9.76
N SER A 39 9.05 9.96 -10.63
CA SER A 39 8.04 8.91 -10.81
C SER A 39 7.90 8.05 -9.54
N ILE A 40 6.74 7.43 -9.34
CA ILE A 40 6.54 6.54 -8.19
C ILE A 40 7.50 5.35 -8.26
N GLU A 41 7.83 4.87 -9.46
CA GLU A 41 8.78 3.80 -9.69
C GLU A 41 10.18 4.19 -9.21
N GLN A 42 10.65 5.40 -9.53
CA GLN A 42 11.94 5.91 -9.05
C GLN A 42 11.94 6.08 -7.52
N HIS A 43 10.82 6.51 -6.94
CA HIS A 43 10.70 6.58 -5.49
C HIS A 43 10.82 5.19 -4.85
N ILE A 44 10.12 4.19 -5.40
CA ILE A 44 10.19 2.79 -4.95
C ILE A 44 11.62 2.25 -5.06
N GLU A 45 12.30 2.48 -6.17
CA GLU A 45 13.70 2.07 -6.37
C GLU A 45 14.65 2.73 -5.36
N SER A 46 14.36 3.96 -4.94
CA SER A 46 15.16 4.69 -3.96
C SER A 46 14.92 4.25 -2.50
N GLU A 47 13.86 3.48 -2.24
CA GLU A 47 13.45 3.07 -0.91
C GLU A 47 14.11 1.77 -0.44
N GLY A 48 14.02 1.51 0.86
CA GLY A 48 14.72 0.39 1.51
C GLY A 48 14.07 -0.98 1.29
N GLN A 49 14.81 -2.03 1.70
CA GLN A 49 14.38 -3.43 1.60
C GLN A 49 13.03 -3.72 2.25
N ASP A 50 12.62 -2.96 3.26
CA ASP A 50 11.36 -3.15 3.96
C ASP A 50 10.15 -2.82 3.06
N LEU A 51 10.27 -1.78 2.22
CA LEU A 51 9.22 -1.44 1.24
C LEU A 51 9.19 -2.46 0.11
N GLN A 52 10.35 -2.87 -0.37
CA GLN A 52 10.46 -3.88 -1.43
C GLN A 52 9.83 -5.20 -1.00
N TRP A 53 10.11 -5.64 0.23
CA TRP A 53 9.47 -6.82 0.82
C TRP A 53 7.94 -6.72 0.83
N LEU A 54 7.41 -5.54 1.17
CA LEU A 54 5.96 -5.31 1.21
C LEU A 54 5.35 -5.37 -0.20
N LEU A 55 5.98 -4.74 -1.19
CA LEU A 55 5.54 -4.79 -2.58
C LEU A 55 5.56 -6.21 -3.13
N ASP A 56 6.63 -6.98 -2.86
CA ASP A 56 6.75 -8.37 -3.28
C ASP A 56 5.67 -9.25 -2.65
N LYS A 57 5.41 -9.12 -1.33
CA LYS A 57 4.33 -9.86 -0.66
C LYS A 57 2.96 -9.54 -1.25
N CYS A 58 2.76 -8.30 -1.69
CA CYS A 58 1.54 -7.86 -2.37
C CYS A 58 1.54 -8.16 -3.87
N GLY A 59 2.53 -8.88 -4.43
CA GLY A 59 2.59 -9.22 -5.85
C GLY A 59 2.77 -7.99 -6.75
N ASN A 60 3.55 -7.01 -6.29
CA ASN A 60 3.83 -5.74 -6.97
C ASN A 60 2.59 -4.93 -7.34
N ARG A 61 1.50 -5.10 -6.58
CA ARG A 61 0.29 -4.29 -6.72
C ARG A 61 0.40 -3.05 -5.85
N TYR A 62 0.48 -1.90 -6.49
CA TYR A 62 0.43 -0.62 -5.83
C TYR A 62 -0.35 0.39 -6.67
N HIS A 63 -0.79 1.46 -6.01
CA HIS A 63 -1.38 2.61 -6.67
C HIS A 63 -0.85 3.89 -6.04
N CYS A 64 -0.68 4.93 -6.86
CA CYS A 64 -0.23 6.24 -6.40
C CYS A 64 -1.41 7.21 -6.46
N LEU A 65 -1.75 7.77 -5.31
CA LEU A 65 -2.85 8.69 -5.12
C LEU A 65 -2.38 10.12 -5.28
N SER A 66 -2.97 10.88 -6.21
CA SER A 66 -2.77 12.32 -6.31
C SER A 66 -3.79 13.07 -5.46
N ASN A 67 -3.35 14.02 -4.62
CA ASN A 67 -4.26 14.82 -3.78
C ASN A 67 -5.19 15.73 -4.62
N ALA A 68 -4.92 15.95 -5.90
CA ALA A 68 -5.82 16.69 -6.79
C ALA A 68 -7.20 16.02 -6.95
N LEU A 69 -7.33 14.73 -6.64
CA LEU A 69 -8.56 13.94 -6.74
C LEU A 69 -9.09 13.44 -5.38
N MET A 70 -8.61 14.02 -4.27
CA MET A 70 -8.80 13.56 -2.88
C MET A 70 -10.24 13.21 -2.45
N TYR A 71 -11.27 13.74 -3.10
CA TYR A 71 -12.68 13.45 -2.76
C TYR A 71 -13.21 12.12 -3.29
N LEU A 72 -12.62 11.53 -4.34
CA LEU A 72 -13.14 10.29 -4.94
C LEU A 72 -12.61 9.02 -4.25
N LEU A 73 -11.46 9.11 -3.59
CA LEU A 73 -10.68 7.94 -3.17
C LEU A 73 -10.93 7.53 -1.71
N LEU A 74 -11.62 8.37 -0.94
CA LEU A 74 -12.22 7.96 0.34
C LEU A 74 -13.18 6.80 0.13
N TYR A 75 -13.92 6.77 -0.97
CA TYR A 75 -14.83 5.67 -1.31
C TYR A 75 -14.06 4.39 -1.66
N ASP A 76 -12.93 4.48 -2.37
CA ASP A 76 -12.12 3.32 -2.74
C ASP A 76 -11.39 2.70 -1.54
N LEU A 77 -10.82 3.52 -0.64
CA LEU A 77 -10.28 3.05 0.63
C LEU A 77 -11.36 2.43 1.53
N LEU A 78 -12.57 3.02 1.57
CA LEU A 78 -13.71 2.45 2.27
C LEU A 78 -14.13 1.11 1.62
N LEU A 79 -14.05 0.99 0.29
CA LEU A 79 -14.37 -0.22 -0.45
C LEU A 79 -13.35 -1.34 -0.19
N ILE A 80 -12.05 -1.01 -0.11
CA ILE A 80 -10.99 -1.96 0.28
C ILE A 80 -11.21 -2.47 1.71
N CYS A 81 -11.49 -1.57 2.67
CA CYS A 81 -11.85 -1.97 4.04
C CYS A 81 -13.15 -2.79 4.10
N SER A 82 -14.14 -2.47 3.27
CA SER A 82 -15.41 -3.20 3.19
C SER A 82 -15.25 -4.59 2.58
N LEU A 83 -14.37 -4.75 1.58
CA LEU A 83 -14.04 -6.06 0.99
C LEU A 83 -13.26 -6.95 1.97
N LEU A 84 -12.36 -6.36 2.77
CA LEU A 84 -11.65 -7.07 3.84
C LEU A 84 -12.60 -7.56 4.96
N SER A 85 -13.69 -6.84 5.23
CA SER A 85 -14.69 -7.22 6.24
C SER A 85 -15.79 -8.16 5.72
N LEU A 86 -15.99 -8.27 4.40
CA LEU A 86 -16.89 -9.24 3.76
C LEU A 86 -16.24 -10.61 3.49
N LEU A 87 -14.93 -10.73 3.65
CA LEU A 87 -14.17 -11.97 3.50
C LEU A 87 -13.81 -12.65 4.84
N GLN A 88 -14.40 -12.17 5.95
CA GLN A 88 -14.36 -12.83 7.27
C GLN A 88 -15.67 -13.57 7.56
#